data_AF-A0A9W8MYX6-F1
#
_entry.id   AF-A0A9W8MYX6-F1
#
_cell.length_a   1.000
_cell.length_b   1.000
_cell.length_c   1.000
_cell.angle_alpha   90.00
_cell.angle_beta   90.00
_cell.angle_gamma   90.00
#
_symmetry.space_group_name_H-M   'P 1'
#
loop_
_entity.id
_entity.type
_entity.pdbx_description
1 polymer ?
#
loop_
_entity_poly.entity_id
_entity_poly.type
_entity_poly.pdbx_seq_one_letter_code
_entity_poly.pdbx_strand_id
1 'polypeptide(L)'
;MTKHKLKLKRTPEEEAQRRLRKERKKEKKRKREQEGSYGSSKRVRSYDLGEGPSRKWASSDEDEVSSSSRAHKLDYDAIRAEIEEREFRAKMFDAMGDDERLDSLEAGLNDYAHVPDRWRTPGSGLRTDRTHYYDGDEYLKLDPRNMGDEEYAEWIRVGMYRKTHADEYAEQQRQKASREARKAKEKARKAETARLEKIAEEERQIKKTERERHRLERARENYNVRWGALLATASDVDAVHPVLSFDDIPWPILAAHGGRRPEHMGAGSGALSSPSIRVEQLTAEDISSFLLGRAVKSDSAAPDSRGEGSINADNAPKKGRKEKLRETFLRFHPDKFEGRFMKRVREDEREKVREAIGQISRALNSLMGGG
;
A
#
# COMPACT_ATOMS: atom_id res chain seq x y z
N MET A 1 36.97 -42.65 -33.69
CA MET A 1 36.28 -43.44 -32.65
C MET A 1 35.72 -42.50 -31.57
N THR A 2 34.42 -42.20 -31.62
CA THR A 2 33.74 -41.29 -30.68
C THR A 2 33.35 -42.04 -29.40
N LYS A 3 33.95 -41.67 -28.27
CA LYS A 3 33.64 -42.25 -26.95
C LYS A 3 32.28 -41.73 -26.47
N HIS A 4 31.22 -42.51 -26.66
CA HIS A 4 29.91 -42.22 -26.08
C HIS A 4 29.96 -42.37 -24.56
N LYS A 5 29.95 -41.25 -23.83
CA LYS A 5 29.83 -41.24 -22.36
C LYS A 5 28.41 -41.62 -21.97
N LEU A 6 28.26 -42.79 -21.36
CA LEU A 6 27.01 -43.25 -20.73
C LEU A 6 26.56 -42.24 -19.67
N LYS A 7 25.42 -41.59 -19.92
CA LYS A 7 24.74 -40.75 -18.93
C LYS A 7 23.92 -41.67 -18.02
N LEU A 8 24.50 -42.11 -16.91
CA LEU A 8 23.75 -42.76 -15.85
C LEU A 8 22.65 -41.81 -15.36
N LYS A 9 21.41 -42.31 -15.32
CA LYS A 9 20.28 -41.58 -14.76
C LYS A 9 20.58 -41.34 -13.28
N ARG A 10 20.43 -40.09 -12.84
CA ARG A 10 20.65 -39.72 -11.44
C ARG A 10 19.63 -40.42 -10.55
N THR A 11 20.05 -40.79 -9.35
CA THR A 11 19.14 -41.34 -8.34
C THR A 11 18.17 -40.25 -7.87
N PRO A 12 16.95 -40.63 -7.43
CA PRO A 12 15.95 -39.67 -6.93
C PRO A 12 16.49 -38.78 -5.78
N GLU A 13 17.37 -39.35 -4.96
CA GLU A 13 18.01 -38.66 -3.85
C GLU A 13 19.00 -37.57 -4.32
N GLU A 14 19.79 -37.85 -5.36
CA GLU A 14 20.70 -36.86 -5.96
C GLU A 14 19.91 -35.71 -6.62
N GLU A 15 18.74 -36.01 -7.19
CA GLU A 15 17.87 -34.98 -7.75
C GLU A 15 17.27 -34.07 -6.65
N ALA A 16 16.85 -34.63 -5.52
CA ALA A 16 16.34 -33.88 -4.38
C ALA A 16 17.41 -32.93 -3.79
N GLN A 17 18.63 -33.42 -3.58
CA GLN A 17 19.74 -32.57 -3.11
C GLN A 17 20.08 -31.45 -4.11
N ARG A 18 19.99 -31.73 -5.41
CA ARG A 18 20.23 -30.73 -6.45
C ARG A 18 19.13 -29.66 -6.46
N ARG A 19 17.86 -30.02 -6.21
CA ARG A 19 16.75 -29.07 -6.05
C ARG A 19 16.96 -28.16 -4.85
N LEU A 20 17.30 -28.71 -3.68
CA LEU A 20 17.64 -27.93 -2.47
C LEU A 20 18.82 -26.97 -2.72
N ARG A 21 19.89 -27.44 -3.40
CA ARG A 21 21.03 -26.58 -3.74
C ARG A 21 20.67 -25.47 -4.72
N LYS A 22 19.73 -25.73 -5.65
CA LYS A 22 19.23 -24.74 -6.60
C LYS A 22 18.33 -23.70 -5.92
N GLU A 23 17.48 -24.13 -4.98
CA GLU A 23 16.64 -23.25 -4.15
C GLU A 23 17.48 -22.36 -3.26
N ARG A 24 18.47 -22.90 -2.53
CA ARG A 24 19.39 -22.11 -1.71
C ARG A 24 20.17 -21.07 -2.52
N LYS A 25 20.55 -21.40 -3.76
CA LYS A 25 21.19 -20.45 -4.68
C LYS A 25 20.22 -19.35 -5.14
N LYS A 26 18.96 -19.69 -5.44
CA LYS A 26 17.92 -18.71 -5.82
C LYS A 26 17.58 -17.78 -4.65
N GLU A 27 17.44 -18.32 -3.44
CA GLU A 27 17.18 -17.55 -2.23
C GLU A 27 18.32 -16.58 -1.92
N LYS A 28 19.59 -17.04 -2.00
CA LYS A 28 20.75 -16.17 -1.85
C LYS A 28 20.81 -15.07 -2.92
N LYS A 29 20.33 -15.35 -4.15
CA LYS A 29 20.22 -14.34 -5.21
C LYS A 29 19.13 -13.31 -4.89
N ARG A 30 17.94 -13.75 -4.48
CA ARG A 30 16.84 -12.86 -4.06
C ARG A 30 17.25 -11.98 -2.89
N LYS A 31 17.96 -12.53 -1.90
CA LYS A 31 18.50 -11.76 -0.77
C LYS A 31 19.49 -10.68 -1.23
N ARG A 32 20.38 -11.00 -2.18
CA ARG A 32 21.30 -10.02 -2.77
C ARG A 32 20.59 -8.94 -3.61
N GLU A 33 19.52 -9.30 -4.32
CA GLU A 33 18.70 -8.34 -5.08
C GLU A 33 17.92 -7.40 -4.13
N GLN A 34 17.39 -7.95 -3.04
CA GLN A 34 16.66 -7.19 -2.01
C GLN A 34 17.59 -6.25 -1.22
N GLU A 35 18.77 -6.74 -0.82
CA GLU A 35 19.79 -5.92 -0.13
C GLU A 35 20.49 -4.93 -1.09
N GLY A 36 20.61 -5.28 -2.38
CA GLY A 36 21.24 -4.44 -3.41
C GLY A 36 20.38 -3.26 -3.86
N SER A 37 19.06 -3.30 -3.65
CA SER A 37 18.12 -2.29 -4.13
C SER A 37 18.12 -0.97 -3.32
N TYR A 38 18.73 -0.93 -2.13
CA TYR A 38 18.65 0.25 -1.24
C TYR A 38 20.00 0.87 -0.83
N GLY A 39 21.14 0.36 -1.30
CA GLY A 39 22.43 0.73 -0.67
C GLY A 39 23.63 1.03 -1.55
N SER A 40 23.58 0.89 -2.89
CA SER A 40 24.78 1.10 -3.72
C SER A 40 24.69 2.31 -4.64
N SER A 41 24.48 3.49 -4.03
CA SER A 41 24.91 4.74 -4.65
C SER A 41 26.44 4.82 -4.55
N LYS A 42 27.13 4.07 -5.42
CA LYS A 42 28.55 4.32 -5.67
C LYS A 42 28.62 5.73 -6.27
N ARG A 43 29.06 6.69 -5.46
CA ARG A 43 29.61 7.97 -5.92
C ARG A 43 30.61 7.66 -7.03
N VAL A 44 30.15 7.76 -8.28
CA VAL A 44 31.04 7.86 -9.43
C VAL A 44 31.69 9.22 -9.27
N ARG A 45 32.94 9.18 -8.77
CA ARG A 45 33.85 10.31 -8.76
C ARG A 45 34.06 10.68 -10.22
N SER A 46 33.30 11.68 -10.68
CA SER A 46 33.44 12.33 -11.97
C SER A 46 34.87 12.80 -12.10
N TYR A 47 35.69 12.02 -12.81
CA TYR A 47 36.94 12.52 -13.34
C TYR A 47 36.59 13.37 -14.55
N ASP A 48 36.69 14.67 -14.31
CA ASP A 48 36.95 15.72 -15.28
C ASP A 48 38.13 15.32 -16.18
N LEU A 49 37.85 15.06 -17.46
CA LEU A 49 38.85 15.00 -18.53
C LEU A 49 38.19 15.42 -19.85
N GLY A 50 38.35 16.70 -20.17
CA GLY A 50 39.17 17.13 -21.29
C GLY A 50 38.78 16.67 -22.70
N GLU A 51 38.44 17.68 -23.52
CA GLU A 51 38.53 17.73 -24.98
C GLU A 51 39.60 16.83 -25.61
N GLY A 52 39.26 16.17 -26.73
CA GLY A 52 40.24 15.48 -27.57
C GLY A 52 39.62 14.73 -28.75
N PRO A 53 39.93 15.10 -30.01
CA PRO A 53 39.14 14.72 -31.20
C PRO A 53 39.70 13.51 -31.97
N SER A 54 38.83 12.95 -32.83
CA SER A 54 39.15 12.29 -34.12
C SER A 54 40.11 11.08 -34.12
N ARG A 55 39.59 9.92 -34.56
CA ARG A 55 40.16 9.15 -35.69
C ARG A 55 39.25 7.98 -36.09
N LYS A 56 38.72 8.07 -37.31
CA LYS A 56 38.28 6.93 -38.13
C LYS A 56 39.52 6.15 -38.55
N TRP A 57 39.54 4.82 -38.48
CA TRP A 57 40.17 3.94 -39.48
C TRP A 57 39.55 2.55 -39.41
N ALA A 58 39.35 1.97 -40.59
CA ALA A 58 38.84 0.64 -40.86
C ALA A 58 39.94 -0.43 -40.71
N SER A 59 39.63 -1.67 -41.14
CA SER A 59 40.50 -2.87 -41.18
C SER A 59 40.50 -3.67 -39.86
N SER A 60 40.59 -4.99 -39.78
CA SER A 60 40.53 -6.15 -40.67
C SER A 60 40.59 -7.36 -39.73
N ASP A 61 39.99 -8.46 -40.18
CA ASP A 61 40.24 -9.89 -39.94
C ASP A 61 41.14 -10.40 -38.80
N GLU A 62 40.86 -11.65 -38.39
CA GLU A 62 41.61 -12.58 -37.54
C GLU A 62 41.18 -12.71 -36.06
N ASP A 63 40.93 -13.99 -35.72
CA ASP A 63 40.47 -14.56 -34.47
C ASP A 63 41.48 -14.43 -33.32
N GLU A 64 41.07 -13.87 -32.17
CA GLU A 64 41.68 -14.23 -30.88
C GLU A 64 40.67 -14.23 -29.71
N VAL A 65 40.66 -15.37 -29.03
CA VAL A 65 39.93 -15.69 -27.80
C VAL A 65 40.39 -14.82 -26.62
N SER A 66 39.82 -13.62 -26.49
CA SER A 66 39.95 -12.80 -25.29
C SER A 66 38.69 -12.87 -24.43
N SER A 67 38.82 -13.57 -23.29
CA SER A 67 37.89 -13.55 -22.16
C SER A 67 37.90 -12.14 -21.54
N SER A 68 37.26 -11.20 -22.23
CA SER A 68 37.09 -9.83 -21.78
C SER A 68 35.85 -9.78 -20.89
N SER A 69 36.05 -9.43 -19.64
CA SER A 69 35.04 -8.94 -18.70
C SER A 69 34.40 -7.67 -19.25
N ARG A 70 33.57 -7.84 -20.30
CA ARG A 70 32.65 -6.82 -20.78
C ARG A 70 31.76 -6.46 -19.61
N ALA A 71 32.04 -5.30 -19.02
CA ALA A 71 31.07 -4.56 -18.24
C ALA A 71 29.84 -4.43 -19.13
N HIS A 72 28.88 -5.33 -18.89
CA HIS A 72 27.64 -5.42 -19.61
C HIS A 72 26.97 -4.07 -19.39
N LYS A 73 27.11 -3.18 -20.37
CA LYS A 73 26.23 -2.01 -20.44
C LYS A 73 24.85 -2.63 -20.40
N LEU A 74 24.15 -2.36 -19.29
CA LEU A 74 22.78 -2.82 -19.11
C LEU A 74 22.05 -2.21 -20.29
N ASP A 75 21.58 -3.07 -21.17
CA ASP A 75 20.92 -2.63 -22.39
C ASP A 75 19.59 -2.04 -21.94
N TYR A 76 19.56 -0.73 -21.76
CA TYR A 76 18.44 -0.01 -21.15
C TYR A 76 17.17 -0.23 -21.95
N ASP A 77 17.30 -0.45 -23.25
CA ASP A 77 16.20 -0.81 -24.14
C ASP A 77 15.69 -2.23 -23.87
N ALA A 78 16.56 -3.19 -23.55
CA ALA A 78 16.14 -4.53 -23.15
C ALA A 78 15.44 -4.54 -21.77
N ILE A 79 15.92 -3.71 -20.83
CA ILE A 79 15.28 -3.56 -19.51
C ILE A 79 13.93 -2.85 -19.66
N ARG A 80 13.83 -1.82 -20.51
CA ARG A 80 12.58 -1.13 -20.80
C ARG A 80 11.59 -2.06 -21.49
N ALA A 81 12.03 -2.86 -22.46
CA ALA A 81 11.20 -3.88 -23.09
C ALA A 81 10.76 -4.97 -22.11
N GLU A 82 11.60 -5.41 -21.17
CA GLU A 82 11.21 -6.40 -20.14
C GLU A 82 10.20 -5.81 -19.14
N ILE A 83 10.31 -4.51 -18.82
CA ILE A 83 9.34 -3.80 -17.98
C ILE A 83 8.02 -3.64 -18.73
N GLU A 84 8.05 -3.18 -19.98
CA GLU A 84 6.86 -3.06 -20.83
C GLU A 84 6.21 -4.43 -21.09
N GLU A 85 6.99 -5.50 -21.29
CA GLU A 85 6.43 -6.86 -21.43
C GLU A 85 5.81 -7.36 -20.12
N ARG A 86 6.38 -7.02 -18.96
CA ARG A 86 5.76 -7.31 -17.64
C ARG A 86 4.49 -6.52 -17.44
N GLU A 87 4.48 -5.24 -17.75
CA GLU A 87 3.30 -4.38 -17.65
C GLU A 87 2.21 -4.83 -18.62
N PHE A 88 2.60 -5.21 -19.85
CA PHE A 88 1.69 -5.78 -20.84
C PHE A 88 1.12 -7.12 -20.39
N ARG A 89 1.95 -8.03 -19.84
CA ARG A 89 1.47 -9.29 -19.25
C ARG A 89 0.57 -9.06 -18.04
N ALA A 90 0.92 -8.11 -17.18
CA ALA A 90 0.10 -7.77 -16.01
C ALA A 90 -1.24 -7.19 -16.45
N LYS A 91 -1.24 -6.28 -17.43
CA LYS A 91 -2.45 -5.71 -18.03
C LYS A 91 -3.30 -6.76 -18.73
N MET A 92 -2.71 -7.74 -19.40
CA MET A 92 -3.43 -8.89 -19.99
C MET A 92 -4.02 -9.80 -18.91
N PHE A 93 -3.34 -9.99 -17.78
CA PHE A 93 -3.87 -10.77 -16.65
C PHE A 93 -4.98 -10.02 -15.91
N ASP A 94 -4.85 -8.70 -15.77
CA ASP A 94 -5.86 -7.82 -15.16
C ASP A 94 -7.12 -7.76 -16.04
N ALA A 95 -6.95 -7.62 -17.37
CA ALA A 95 -8.05 -7.64 -18.32
C ALA A 95 -8.80 -8.98 -18.36
N MET A 96 -8.12 -10.12 -18.15
CA MET A 96 -8.80 -11.42 -18.04
C MET A 96 -9.38 -11.67 -16.64
N GLY A 97 -8.83 -11.05 -15.59
CA GLY A 97 -9.41 -11.08 -14.25
C GLY A 97 -10.71 -10.27 -14.15
N ASP A 98 -10.82 -9.19 -14.93
CA ASP A 98 -12.02 -8.37 -15.02
C ASP A 98 -13.12 -9.02 -15.89
N ASP A 99 -12.87 -10.13 -16.59
CA ASP A 99 -13.92 -10.95 -17.23
C ASP A 99 -14.62 -11.91 -16.24
N GLU A 100 -14.04 -12.19 -15.05
CA GLU A 100 -14.80 -12.76 -13.92
C GLU A 100 -15.84 -11.75 -13.37
N ARG A 101 -15.82 -10.50 -13.86
CA ARG A 101 -16.85 -9.49 -13.59
C ARG A 101 -18.18 -9.82 -14.28
N LEU A 102 -18.18 -10.56 -15.39
CA LEU A 102 -19.42 -11.00 -16.03
C LEU A 102 -20.15 -12.04 -15.18
N ASP A 103 -19.45 -12.99 -14.56
CA ASP A 103 -20.07 -13.96 -13.63
C ASP A 103 -20.58 -13.29 -12.35
N SER A 104 -19.89 -12.24 -11.86
CA SER A 104 -20.35 -11.48 -10.68
C SER A 104 -21.43 -10.45 -10.99
N LEU A 105 -21.46 -9.89 -12.20
CA LEU A 105 -22.59 -9.11 -12.70
C LEU A 105 -23.79 -10.01 -13.00
N GLU A 106 -23.60 -11.23 -13.51
CA GLU A 106 -24.66 -12.23 -13.72
C GLU A 106 -25.21 -12.73 -12.38
N ALA A 107 -24.36 -12.96 -11.37
CA ALA A 107 -24.79 -13.26 -10.01
C ALA A 107 -25.58 -12.08 -9.39
N GLY A 108 -25.11 -10.84 -9.56
CA GLY A 108 -25.81 -9.65 -9.08
C GLY A 108 -27.11 -9.32 -9.83
N LEU A 109 -27.19 -9.60 -11.13
CA LEU A 109 -28.42 -9.46 -11.92
C LEU A 109 -29.45 -10.53 -11.54
N ASN A 110 -28.99 -11.74 -11.22
CA ASN A 110 -29.85 -12.81 -10.71
C ASN A 110 -30.37 -12.51 -9.28
N ASP A 111 -29.60 -11.80 -8.45
CA ASP A 111 -30.04 -11.35 -7.12
C ASP A 111 -31.08 -10.21 -7.16
N TYR A 112 -31.02 -9.31 -8.15
CA TYR A 112 -32.02 -8.25 -8.33
C TYR A 112 -33.26 -8.69 -9.12
N ALA A 113 -33.21 -9.84 -9.79
CA ALA A 113 -34.37 -10.49 -10.37
C ALA A 113 -35.13 -11.31 -9.32
N HIS A 114 -35.60 -10.66 -8.25
CA HIS A 114 -36.72 -11.18 -7.45
C HIS A 114 -38.02 -11.05 -8.27
N VAL A 115 -38.05 -11.75 -9.41
CA VAL A 115 -39.27 -12.03 -10.16
C VAL A 115 -40.12 -12.89 -9.22
N PRO A 116 -41.26 -12.39 -8.72
CA PRO A 116 -42.12 -13.14 -7.83
C PRO A 116 -42.49 -14.47 -8.48
N ASP A 117 -42.46 -15.56 -7.71
CA ASP A 117 -42.58 -16.93 -8.24
C ASP A 117 -43.78 -17.14 -9.17
N ARG A 118 -44.86 -16.38 -8.98
CA ARG A 118 -46.05 -16.42 -9.85
C ARG A 118 -45.81 -15.99 -11.31
N TRP A 119 -44.74 -15.24 -11.60
CA TRP A 119 -44.36 -14.81 -12.96
C TRP A 119 -43.25 -15.67 -13.56
N ARG A 120 -42.62 -16.55 -12.78
CA ARG A 120 -41.77 -17.61 -13.34
C ARG A 120 -42.72 -18.64 -13.95
N THR A 121 -42.59 -18.86 -15.25
CA THR A 121 -43.41 -19.78 -16.04
C THR A 121 -43.63 -21.09 -15.27
N PRO A 122 -44.85 -21.67 -15.21
CA PRO A 122 -45.15 -22.92 -14.49
C PRO A 122 -44.45 -24.19 -15.02
N GLY A 123 -43.36 -24.04 -15.79
CA GLY A 123 -42.41 -25.09 -16.15
C GLY A 123 -40.93 -24.71 -15.89
N SER A 124 -40.66 -23.49 -15.42
CA SER A 124 -39.32 -22.98 -15.09
C SER A 124 -39.17 -22.81 -13.58
N GLY A 125 -39.68 -23.81 -12.83
CA GLY A 125 -39.46 -23.91 -11.40
C GLY A 125 -37.97 -23.86 -11.10
N LEU A 126 -37.61 -23.00 -10.15
CA LEU A 126 -36.35 -22.99 -9.44
C LEU A 126 -35.89 -24.44 -9.19
N ARG A 127 -34.94 -24.89 -10.01
CA ARG A 127 -34.05 -26.02 -9.73
C ARG A 127 -32.87 -25.55 -8.85
N THR A 128 -33.08 -24.57 -7.96
CA THR A 128 -32.01 -24.02 -7.10
C THR A 128 -31.61 -24.94 -5.95
N ASP A 129 -32.12 -26.16 -5.90
CA ASP A 129 -31.48 -27.25 -5.16
C ASP A 129 -31.56 -28.59 -5.91
N ARG A 130 -31.68 -28.53 -7.26
CA ARG A 130 -31.68 -29.73 -8.11
C ARG A 130 -30.32 -30.01 -8.74
N THR A 131 -29.27 -29.35 -8.26
CA THR A 131 -27.87 -29.72 -8.52
C THR A 131 -27.28 -30.51 -7.35
N HIS A 132 -27.94 -30.50 -6.18
CA HIS A 132 -27.66 -31.38 -5.05
C HIS A 132 -28.40 -32.73 -5.14
N TYR A 133 -29.26 -32.90 -6.15
CA TYR A 133 -30.17 -34.04 -6.32
C TYR A 133 -29.55 -35.31 -6.96
N TYR A 134 -28.24 -35.31 -7.23
CA TYR A 134 -27.53 -36.49 -7.73
C TYR A 134 -26.09 -36.57 -7.22
N ASP A 135 -25.84 -36.33 -5.91
CA ASP A 135 -24.76 -37.09 -5.27
C ASP A 135 -25.31 -38.51 -5.12
N GLY A 136 -25.23 -39.29 -6.19
CA GLY A 136 -26.08 -40.48 -6.44
C GLY A 136 -26.02 -41.57 -5.37
N ASP A 137 -25.15 -41.42 -4.38
CA ASP A 137 -25.01 -42.31 -3.24
C ASP A 137 -26.09 -42.09 -2.17
N GLU A 138 -26.78 -40.94 -2.17
CA GLU A 138 -27.90 -40.69 -1.25
C GLU A 138 -29.17 -41.42 -1.71
N TYR A 139 -29.47 -41.44 -3.02
CA TYR A 139 -30.65 -42.10 -3.61
C TYR A 139 -30.67 -43.63 -3.39
N LEU A 140 -29.51 -44.26 -3.18
CA LEU A 140 -29.39 -45.70 -2.90
C LEU A 140 -29.48 -46.07 -1.41
N LYS A 141 -29.41 -45.08 -0.51
CA LYS A 141 -29.58 -45.30 0.93
C LYS A 141 -31.04 -45.26 1.38
N LEU A 142 -31.95 -44.80 0.52
CA LEU A 142 -33.39 -44.83 0.79
C LEU A 142 -33.90 -46.27 0.79
N ASP A 143 -34.73 -46.61 1.79
CA ASP A 143 -35.30 -47.94 1.96
C ASP A 143 -36.34 -48.23 0.85
N PRO A 144 -36.15 -49.26 -0.01
CA PRO A 144 -37.02 -49.50 -1.16
C PRO A 144 -38.50 -49.77 -0.83
N ARG A 145 -38.82 -50.06 0.43
CA ARG A 145 -40.21 -50.31 0.89
C ARG A 145 -41.09 -49.06 0.95
N ASN A 146 -40.48 -47.88 0.97
CA ASN A 146 -41.17 -46.61 1.08
C ASN A 146 -41.17 -45.82 -0.24
N MET A 147 -40.60 -46.38 -1.32
CA MET A 147 -40.58 -45.77 -2.65
C MET A 147 -41.84 -46.12 -3.43
N GLY A 148 -42.39 -45.16 -4.18
CA GLY A 148 -43.45 -45.43 -5.15
C GLY A 148 -42.93 -46.33 -6.29
N ASP A 149 -43.82 -47.02 -6.99
CA ASP A 149 -43.44 -47.99 -8.03
C ASP A 149 -42.55 -47.38 -9.14
N GLU A 150 -42.72 -46.10 -9.45
CA GLU A 150 -41.91 -45.37 -10.44
C GLU A 150 -40.50 -45.08 -9.92
N GLU A 151 -40.36 -44.68 -8.66
CA GLU A 151 -39.07 -44.47 -8.00
C GLU A 151 -38.33 -45.80 -7.78
N TYR A 152 -39.07 -46.86 -7.45
CA TYR A 152 -38.52 -48.20 -7.32
C TYR A 152 -37.98 -48.72 -8.66
N ALA A 153 -38.70 -48.48 -9.77
CA ALA A 153 -38.23 -48.83 -11.10
C ALA A 153 -36.95 -48.07 -11.48
N GLU A 154 -36.84 -46.80 -11.12
CA GLU A 154 -35.61 -46.01 -11.30
C GLU A 154 -34.46 -46.51 -10.41
N TRP A 155 -34.74 -46.83 -9.14
CA TRP A 155 -33.76 -47.41 -8.22
C TRP A 155 -33.20 -48.74 -8.74
N ILE A 156 -34.05 -49.63 -9.28
CA ILE A 156 -33.62 -50.87 -9.92
C ILE A 156 -32.76 -50.58 -11.15
N ARG A 157 -33.17 -49.64 -12.01
CA ARG A 157 -32.43 -49.27 -13.23
C ARG A 157 -31.05 -48.70 -12.90
N VAL A 158 -30.97 -47.81 -11.91
CA VAL A 158 -29.72 -47.21 -11.42
C VAL A 158 -28.85 -48.26 -10.72
N GLY A 159 -29.44 -49.13 -9.90
CA GLY A 159 -28.74 -50.23 -9.23
C GLY A 159 -28.14 -51.24 -10.21
N MET A 160 -28.87 -51.58 -11.28
CA MET A 160 -28.38 -52.45 -12.36
C MET A 160 -27.28 -51.77 -13.19
N TYR A 161 -27.42 -50.48 -13.49
CA TYR A 161 -26.38 -49.73 -14.19
C TYR A 161 -25.08 -49.68 -13.38
N ARG A 162 -25.15 -49.42 -12.07
CA ARG A 162 -23.97 -49.44 -11.19
C ARG A 162 -23.31 -50.80 -11.08
N LYS A 163 -24.08 -51.89 -11.07
CA LYS A 163 -23.53 -53.25 -11.05
C LYS A 163 -22.80 -53.61 -12.36
N THR A 164 -23.29 -53.12 -13.50
CA THR A 164 -22.70 -53.37 -14.82
C THR A 164 -21.55 -52.42 -15.16
N HIS A 165 -21.57 -51.19 -14.62
CA HIS A 165 -20.57 -50.15 -14.84
C HIS A 165 -19.79 -49.83 -13.56
N ALA A 166 -19.58 -50.83 -12.69
CA ALA A 166 -18.91 -50.66 -11.40
C ALA A 166 -17.49 -50.09 -11.57
N ASP A 167 -16.77 -50.56 -12.59
CA ASP A 167 -15.42 -50.10 -12.92
C ASP A 167 -15.41 -48.65 -13.40
N GLU A 168 -16.39 -48.27 -14.24
CA GLU A 168 -16.54 -46.89 -14.73
C GLU A 168 -16.85 -45.94 -13.57
N TYR A 169 -17.72 -46.34 -12.64
CA TYR A 169 -18.05 -45.54 -11.46
C TYR A 169 -16.83 -45.37 -10.53
N ALA A 170 -16.04 -46.43 -10.33
CA ALA A 170 -14.80 -46.36 -9.56
C ALA A 170 -13.78 -45.42 -10.22
N GLU A 171 -13.70 -45.42 -11.56
CA GLU A 171 -12.86 -44.48 -12.30
C GLU A 171 -13.37 -43.03 -12.19
N GLN A 172 -14.68 -42.81 -12.35
CA GLN A 172 -15.29 -41.49 -12.17
C GLN A 172 -15.05 -40.94 -10.76
N GLN A 173 -15.14 -41.76 -9.71
CA GLN A 173 -14.83 -41.37 -8.34
C GLN A 173 -13.35 -41.03 -8.16
N ARG A 174 -12.42 -41.80 -8.75
CA ARG A 174 -10.99 -41.46 -8.76
C ARG A 174 -10.73 -40.14 -9.49
N GLN A 175 -11.42 -39.88 -10.60
CA GLN A 175 -11.31 -38.63 -11.33
C GLN A 175 -11.88 -37.44 -10.54
N LYS A 176 -13.03 -37.61 -9.88
CA LYS A 176 -13.64 -36.59 -9.00
C LYS A 176 -12.70 -36.26 -7.84
N ALA A 177 -12.21 -37.28 -7.13
CA ALA A 177 -11.24 -37.10 -6.04
C ALA A 177 -9.94 -36.45 -6.51
N SER A 178 -9.43 -36.79 -7.70
CA SER A 178 -8.24 -36.15 -8.29
C SER A 178 -8.46 -34.67 -8.63
N ARG A 179 -9.63 -34.33 -9.21
CA ARG A 179 -10.01 -32.94 -9.51
C ARG A 179 -10.18 -32.12 -8.23
N GLU A 180 -10.85 -32.68 -7.23
CA GLU A 180 -11.01 -32.05 -5.91
C GLU A 180 -9.67 -31.86 -5.21
N ALA A 181 -8.78 -32.85 -5.25
CA ALA A 181 -7.43 -32.73 -4.71
C ALA A 181 -6.61 -31.65 -5.44
N ARG A 182 -6.75 -31.49 -6.77
CA ARG A 182 -6.11 -30.41 -7.53
C ARG A 182 -6.66 -29.05 -7.14
N LYS A 183 -7.99 -28.91 -7.05
CA LYS A 183 -8.67 -27.68 -6.62
C LYS A 183 -8.27 -27.29 -5.19
N ALA A 184 -8.20 -28.27 -4.27
CA ALA A 184 -7.80 -28.04 -2.88
C ALA A 184 -6.34 -27.54 -2.79
N LYS A 185 -5.42 -28.13 -3.54
CA LYS A 185 -4.01 -27.68 -3.61
C LYS A 185 -3.89 -26.27 -4.19
N GLU A 186 -4.64 -25.97 -5.24
CA GLU A 186 -4.65 -24.64 -5.84
C GLU A 186 -5.25 -23.58 -4.90
N LYS A 187 -6.35 -23.91 -4.23
CA LYS A 187 -6.96 -23.06 -3.20
C LYS A 187 -6.01 -22.82 -2.03
N ALA A 188 -5.28 -23.84 -1.59
CA ALA A 188 -4.26 -23.70 -0.55
C ALA A 188 -3.13 -22.77 -0.99
N ARG A 189 -2.64 -22.90 -2.23
CA ARG A 189 -1.62 -22.00 -2.80
C ARG A 189 -2.14 -20.56 -2.89
N LYS A 190 -3.37 -20.36 -3.35
CA LYS A 190 -4.01 -19.03 -3.46
C LYS A 190 -4.21 -18.39 -2.08
N ALA A 191 -4.59 -19.18 -1.08
CA ALA A 191 -4.74 -18.70 0.30
C ALA A 191 -3.39 -18.30 0.92
N GLU A 192 -2.32 -19.04 0.63
CA GLU A 192 -0.97 -18.68 1.10
C GLU A 192 -0.49 -17.37 0.47
N THR A 193 -0.69 -17.19 -0.85
CA THR A 193 -0.34 -15.93 -1.53
C THR A 193 -1.17 -14.75 -1.02
N ALA A 194 -2.47 -14.94 -0.82
CA ALA A 194 -3.35 -13.90 -0.28
C ALA A 194 -2.96 -13.49 1.15
N ARG A 195 -2.52 -14.43 1.99
CA ARG A 195 -2.01 -14.12 3.34
C ARG A 195 -0.72 -13.29 3.28
N LEU A 196 0.21 -13.65 2.39
CA LEU A 196 1.45 -12.88 2.20
C LEU A 196 1.19 -11.48 1.64
N GLU A 197 0.25 -11.35 0.72
CA GLU A 197 -0.15 -10.06 0.15
C GLU A 197 -0.79 -9.15 1.19
N LYS A 198 -1.70 -9.68 2.02
CA LYS A 198 -2.31 -8.92 3.12
C LYS A 198 -1.27 -8.37 4.10
N ILE A 199 -0.27 -9.17 4.46
CA ILE A 199 0.84 -8.71 5.33
C ILE A 199 1.64 -7.58 4.65
N ALA A 200 1.91 -7.70 3.34
CA ALA A 200 2.63 -6.68 2.60
C ALA A 200 1.83 -5.37 2.46
N GLU A 201 0.51 -5.44 2.35
CA GLU A 201 -0.37 -4.26 2.36
C GLU A 201 -0.37 -3.57 3.72
N GLU A 202 -0.50 -4.33 4.81
CA GLU A 202 -0.42 -3.80 6.17
C GLU A 202 0.94 -3.09 6.41
N GLU A 203 2.06 -3.68 5.98
CA GLU A 203 3.38 -3.06 6.06
C GLU A 203 3.45 -1.74 5.27
N ARG A 204 2.87 -1.70 4.06
CA ARG A 204 2.79 -0.47 3.26
C ARG A 204 1.99 0.62 3.96
N GLN A 205 0.90 0.26 4.66
CA GLN A 205 0.11 1.23 5.42
C GLN A 205 0.87 1.74 6.63
N ILE A 206 1.53 0.86 7.40
CA ILE A 206 2.39 1.26 8.53
C ILE A 206 3.47 2.23 8.06
N LYS A 207 4.14 1.93 6.94
CA LYS A 207 5.18 2.79 6.39
C LYS A 207 4.65 4.16 5.93
N LYS A 208 3.41 4.23 5.43
CA LYS A 208 2.77 5.50 5.06
C LYS A 208 2.47 6.34 6.30
N THR A 209 1.84 5.75 7.33
CA THR A 209 1.50 6.46 8.57
C THR A 209 2.76 6.91 9.31
N GLU A 210 3.82 6.11 9.31
CA GLU A 210 5.12 6.48 9.87
C GLU A 210 5.75 7.67 9.14
N ARG A 211 5.73 7.67 7.80
CA ARG A 211 6.22 8.81 6.98
C ARG A 211 5.45 10.08 7.28
N GLU A 212 4.14 9.99 7.43
CA GLU A 212 3.30 11.13 7.82
C GLU A 212 3.62 11.62 9.23
N ARG A 213 3.81 10.70 10.19
CA ARG A 213 4.24 11.04 11.55
C ARG A 213 5.57 11.78 11.54
N HIS A 214 6.57 11.25 10.83
CA HIS A 214 7.88 11.87 10.71
C HIS A 214 7.79 13.23 10.01
N ARG A 215 6.96 13.37 8.98
CA ARG A 215 6.73 14.66 8.29
C ARG A 215 6.18 15.70 9.27
N LEU A 216 5.23 15.30 10.11
CA LEU A 216 4.61 16.16 11.11
C LEU A 216 5.61 16.54 12.21
N GLU A 217 6.42 15.61 12.68
CA GLU A 217 7.47 15.87 13.68
C GLU A 217 8.50 16.87 13.17
N ARG A 218 9.03 16.68 11.96
CA ARG A 218 9.94 17.64 11.33
C ARG A 218 9.29 19.02 11.16
N ALA A 219 8.01 19.07 10.82
CA ALA A 219 7.27 20.32 10.71
C ALA A 219 7.17 21.05 12.07
N ARG A 220 7.01 20.31 13.18
CA ARG A 220 7.01 20.88 14.54
C ARG A 220 8.38 21.37 14.98
N GLU A 221 9.44 20.63 14.67
CA GLU A 221 10.81 21.06 14.93
C GLU A 221 11.10 22.38 14.20
N ASN A 222 10.76 22.43 12.90
CA ASN A 222 10.90 23.65 12.10
C ASN A 222 10.07 24.81 12.67
N TYR A 223 8.83 24.57 13.10
CA TYR A 223 8.01 25.57 13.79
C TYR A 223 8.70 26.11 15.03
N ASN A 224 9.24 25.24 15.89
CA ASN A 224 9.91 25.66 17.13
C ASN A 224 11.21 26.41 16.85
N VAL A 225 12.02 25.96 15.88
CA VAL A 225 13.25 26.64 15.47
C VAL A 225 12.94 28.04 14.93
N ARG A 226 11.96 28.17 14.02
CA ARG A 226 11.53 29.46 13.46
C ARG A 226 10.95 30.37 14.53
N TRP A 227 10.15 29.83 15.45
CA TRP A 227 9.61 30.59 16.58
C TRP A 227 10.72 31.10 17.50
N GLY A 228 11.71 30.26 17.80
CA GLY A 228 12.90 30.64 18.56
C GLY A 228 13.71 31.74 17.88
N ALA A 229 13.92 31.65 16.56
CA ALA A 229 14.60 32.70 15.79
C ALA A 229 13.83 34.03 15.80
N LEU A 230 12.49 34.00 15.68
CA LEU A 230 11.68 35.22 15.81
C LEU A 230 11.79 35.85 17.20
N LEU A 231 11.77 35.05 18.27
CA LEU A 231 11.93 35.57 19.63
C LEU A 231 13.35 36.11 19.87
N ALA A 232 14.38 35.43 19.39
CA ALA A 232 15.77 35.89 19.51
C ALA A 232 15.95 37.25 18.82
N THR A 233 15.39 37.41 17.62
CA THR A 233 15.44 38.70 16.92
C THR A 233 14.59 39.77 17.59
N ALA A 234 13.53 39.44 18.33
CA ALA A 234 12.68 40.45 18.98
C ALA A 234 13.27 41.02 20.28
N SER A 235 14.26 40.35 20.89
CA SER A 235 14.89 40.80 22.13
C SER A 235 16.03 41.81 21.91
N ASP A 236 16.52 41.95 20.68
CA ASP A 236 17.67 42.79 20.35
C ASP A 236 17.21 44.21 19.99
N VAL A 237 17.18 45.13 20.96
CA VAL A 237 16.57 46.47 20.81
C VAL A 237 17.31 47.35 19.79
N ASP A 238 18.60 47.09 19.57
CA ASP A 238 19.47 47.94 18.75
C ASP A 238 19.73 47.38 17.34
N ALA A 239 19.31 46.15 17.06
CA ALA A 239 19.50 45.54 15.74
C ALA A 239 18.44 46.01 14.74
N VAL A 240 18.89 46.38 13.53
CA VAL A 240 18.01 46.62 12.38
C VAL A 240 17.28 45.31 12.06
N HIS A 241 16.01 45.24 12.47
CA HIS A 241 15.23 44.04 12.27
C HIS A 241 14.84 43.87 10.79
N PRO A 242 14.92 42.65 10.23
CA PRO A 242 14.37 42.38 8.93
C PRO A 242 12.86 42.59 8.96
N VAL A 243 12.34 43.21 7.90
CA VAL A 243 10.90 43.38 7.69
C VAL A 243 10.28 41.99 7.51
N LEU A 244 9.39 41.62 8.42
CA LEU A 244 8.74 40.31 8.45
C LEU A 244 7.59 40.29 7.44
N SER A 245 7.52 39.22 6.64
CA SER A 245 6.36 38.91 5.82
C SER A 245 5.37 37.97 6.53
N PHE A 246 4.17 37.85 5.99
CA PHE A 246 3.15 36.92 6.46
C PHE A 246 3.65 35.47 6.50
N ASP A 247 4.44 35.06 5.51
CA ASP A 247 4.96 33.69 5.41
C ASP A 247 6.14 33.41 6.35
N ASP A 248 6.81 34.47 6.85
CA ASP A 248 7.92 34.34 7.82
C ASP A 248 7.42 33.96 9.22
N ILE A 249 6.17 34.29 9.53
CA ILE A 249 5.53 33.92 10.80
C ILE A 249 5.28 32.39 10.78
N PRO A 250 5.82 31.63 11.75
CA PRO A 250 5.65 30.18 11.81
C PRO A 250 4.25 29.84 12.31
N TRP A 251 3.29 29.79 11.40
CA TRP A 251 1.92 29.42 11.72
C TRP A 251 1.81 27.96 12.20
N PRO A 252 0.93 27.64 13.17
CA PRO A 252 0.79 26.29 13.74
C PRO A 252 -0.05 25.37 12.84
N ILE A 253 0.30 25.26 11.56
CA ILE A 253 -0.36 24.40 10.57
C ILE A 253 0.69 23.66 9.72
N LEU A 254 0.36 22.46 9.26
CA LEU A 254 1.28 21.65 8.45
C LEU A 254 1.66 22.32 7.11
N ALA A 255 0.72 23.02 6.49
CA ALA A 255 0.93 23.67 5.20
C ALA A 255 2.06 24.71 5.24
N ALA A 256 2.24 25.37 6.40
CA ALA A 256 3.27 26.40 6.59
C ALA A 256 4.71 25.84 6.60
N HIS A 257 4.87 24.56 6.90
CA HIS A 257 6.18 23.90 7.07
C HIS A 257 6.42 22.79 6.05
N GLY A 258 5.45 22.57 5.14
CA GLY A 258 5.57 21.69 4.00
C GLY A 258 6.53 22.27 2.97
N GLY A 259 7.82 22.33 3.31
CA GLY A 259 8.86 22.75 2.37
C GLY A 259 8.77 21.93 1.09
N ARG A 260 8.94 22.59 -0.06
CA ARG A 260 9.13 21.89 -1.32
C ARG A 260 10.24 20.88 -1.11
N ARG A 261 9.94 19.62 -1.39
CA ARG A 261 10.93 18.54 -1.36
C ARG A 261 12.09 19.02 -2.25
N PRO A 262 13.33 19.16 -1.73
CA PRO A 262 14.44 19.73 -2.49
C PRO A 262 14.91 18.86 -3.67
N GLU A 263 14.17 17.80 -4.00
CA GLU A 263 14.62 16.73 -4.90
C GLU A 263 14.35 16.99 -6.39
N HIS A 264 13.76 18.13 -6.75
CA HIS A 264 13.83 18.66 -8.11
C HIS A 264 14.60 19.98 -8.14
N MET A 265 15.86 19.95 -7.69
CA MET A 265 16.89 20.89 -8.14
C MET A 265 17.23 20.63 -9.63
N GLY A 266 16.21 20.58 -10.49
CA GLY A 266 16.40 20.83 -11.91
C GLY A 266 16.78 22.29 -12.03
N ALA A 267 18.07 22.55 -12.29
CA ALA A 267 18.66 23.85 -12.46
C ALA A 267 17.91 24.63 -13.56
N GLY A 268 16.92 25.43 -13.14
CA GLY A 268 16.00 26.08 -14.06
C GLY A 268 15.21 27.16 -13.35
N SER A 269 15.96 28.17 -12.88
CA SER A 269 15.54 29.53 -12.58
C SER A 269 14.06 29.85 -12.76
N GLY A 270 13.33 29.80 -11.65
CA GLY A 270 12.06 30.50 -11.49
C GLY A 270 11.88 30.64 -9.99
N ALA A 271 11.75 31.86 -9.49
CA ALA A 271 11.51 32.14 -8.09
C ALA A 271 10.25 31.38 -7.63
N LEU A 272 10.45 30.18 -7.11
CA LEU A 272 9.39 29.32 -6.63
C LEU A 272 8.90 29.95 -5.34
N SER A 273 7.90 30.82 -5.48
CA SER A 273 7.12 31.36 -4.39
C SER A 273 6.85 30.24 -3.39
N SER A 274 7.26 30.47 -2.15
CA SER A 274 6.81 29.67 -1.02
C SER A 274 5.28 29.51 -1.13
N PRO A 275 4.73 28.35 -0.79
CA PRO A 275 3.28 28.17 -0.79
C PRO A 275 2.67 29.26 0.09
N SER A 276 2.03 30.24 -0.53
CA SER A 276 1.47 31.40 0.17
C SER A 276 0.35 30.91 1.06
N ILE A 277 0.53 31.02 2.37
CA ILE A 277 -0.48 30.56 3.31
C ILE A 277 -1.66 31.53 3.23
N ARG A 278 -2.87 30.97 3.12
CA ARG A 278 -4.12 31.74 3.15
C ARG A 278 -4.67 31.75 4.56
N VAL A 279 -5.31 32.85 4.93
CA VAL A 279 -5.89 33.02 6.27
C VAL A 279 -6.95 31.95 6.51
N GLU A 280 -7.76 31.63 5.50
CA GLU A 280 -8.80 30.58 5.52
C GLU A 280 -8.29 29.17 5.91
N GLN A 281 -7.00 28.88 5.71
CA GLN A 281 -6.40 27.58 6.06
C GLN A 281 -6.10 27.45 7.56
N LEU A 282 -6.28 28.52 8.35
CA LEU A 282 -6.08 28.51 9.80
C LEU A 282 -7.32 27.97 10.51
N THR A 283 -7.73 26.76 10.15
CA THR A 283 -8.89 26.08 10.73
C THR A 283 -8.54 25.46 12.09
N ALA A 284 -9.54 25.30 12.96
CA ALA A 284 -9.35 24.64 14.25
C ALA A 284 -8.87 23.18 14.11
N GLU A 285 -9.28 22.50 13.04
CA GLU A 285 -8.87 21.14 12.72
C GLU A 285 -7.39 21.07 12.35
N ASP A 286 -6.93 21.96 11.48
CA ASP A 286 -5.53 22.02 11.06
C ASP A 286 -4.61 22.40 12.23
N ILE A 287 -5.01 23.38 13.05
CA ILE A 287 -4.27 23.80 14.23
C ILE A 287 -4.21 22.66 15.27
N SER A 288 -5.33 21.99 15.52
CA SER A 288 -5.38 20.89 16.49
C SER A 288 -4.56 19.68 16.02
N SER A 289 -4.66 19.31 14.74
CA SER A 289 -3.89 18.22 14.16
C SER A 289 -2.39 18.49 14.21
N PHE A 290 -1.98 19.73 13.99
CA PHE A 290 -0.58 20.15 14.07
C PHE A 290 -0.06 20.12 15.51
N LEU A 291 -0.75 20.74 16.47
CA LEU A 291 -0.26 20.91 17.85
C LEU A 291 -0.36 19.64 18.69
N LEU A 292 -1.50 18.95 18.60
CA LEU A 292 -1.81 17.79 19.44
C LEU A 292 -1.40 16.49 18.77
N GLY A 293 -1.18 16.55 17.45
CA GLY A 293 -1.10 15.39 16.59
C GLY A 293 -2.53 15.07 16.21
N ARG A 294 -2.71 14.40 15.08
CA ARG A 294 -3.89 13.57 14.91
C ARG A 294 -3.77 12.50 15.98
N ALA A 295 -4.15 12.83 17.22
CA ALA A 295 -4.61 11.86 18.18
C ALA A 295 -5.68 11.15 17.38
N VAL A 296 -5.29 9.98 16.85
CA VAL A 296 -6.19 9.04 16.19
C VAL A 296 -7.41 9.14 17.04
N LYS A 297 -8.50 9.70 16.50
CA LYS A 297 -9.75 9.76 17.24
C LYS A 297 -9.85 8.34 17.76
N SER A 298 -9.76 8.21 19.07
CA SER A 298 -9.95 6.93 19.72
C SER A 298 -11.43 6.70 19.51
N ASP A 299 -11.77 6.31 18.29
CA ASP A 299 -13.08 5.96 17.83
C ASP A 299 -13.33 4.66 18.60
N SER A 300 -13.80 4.83 19.84
CA SER A 300 -15.13 4.38 20.23
C SER A 300 -15.66 3.21 19.40
N ALA A 301 -14.94 2.08 19.39
CA ALA A 301 -15.41 0.82 18.83
C ALA A 301 -14.61 -0.38 19.39
N ALA A 302 -14.62 -0.54 20.71
CA ALA A 302 -14.69 -1.85 21.40
C ALA A 302 -14.64 -1.65 22.92
N PRO A 303 -15.78 -1.49 23.60
CA PRO A 303 -15.84 -1.57 25.06
C PRO A 303 -15.88 -3.05 25.47
N ASP A 304 -14.85 -3.84 25.16
CA ASP A 304 -14.81 -5.25 25.58
C ASP A 304 -13.39 -5.68 25.96
N SER A 305 -12.98 -5.29 27.15
CA SER A 305 -12.31 -6.21 28.09
C SER A 305 -12.15 -5.56 29.45
N ARG A 306 -12.94 -6.08 30.39
CA ARG A 306 -12.87 -5.85 31.83
C ARG A 306 -11.44 -6.07 32.33
N GLY A 307 -10.72 -4.99 32.54
CA GLY A 307 -9.48 -4.95 33.31
C GLY A 307 -9.57 -3.80 34.31
N GLU A 308 -10.27 -4.03 35.42
CA GLU A 308 -10.25 -3.12 36.58
C GLU A 308 -8.81 -2.98 37.07
N GLY A 309 -8.22 -1.78 36.96
CA GLY A 309 -6.92 -1.55 37.59
C GLY A 309 -6.11 -0.30 37.21
N SER A 310 -6.47 0.47 36.17
CA SER A 310 -5.61 1.59 35.72
C SER A 310 -6.36 2.93 35.62
N ILE A 311 -6.70 3.51 36.78
CA ILE A 311 -7.50 4.75 36.89
C ILE A 311 -6.63 6.02 36.72
N ASN A 312 -5.30 5.92 36.65
CA ASN A 312 -4.41 7.08 36.64
C ASN A 312 -3.75 7.42 35.29
N ALA A 313 -3.87 6.58 34.26
CA ALA A 313 -3.20 6.81 32.97
C ALA A 313 -3.96 7.81 32.06
N ASP A 314 -5.27 7.98 32.26
CA ASP A 314 -6.13 8.73 31.33
C ASP A 314 -6.08 10.26 31.51
N ASN A 315 -5.53 10.75 32.63
CA ASN A 315 -5.43 12.19 32.91
C ASN A 315 -4.11 12.82 32.44
N ALA A 316 -3.04 12.04 32.33
CA ALA A 316 -1.75 12.51 31.82
C ALA A 316 -1.81 13.12 30.40
N PRO A 317 -2.50 12.51 29.41
CA PRO A 317 -2.56 13.08 28.06
C PRO A 317 -3.40 14.36 27.98
N LYS A 318 -4.43 14.49 28.82
CA LYS A 318 -5.31 15.68 28.86
C LYS A 318 -4.56 16.90 29.40
N LYS A 319 -3.73 16.72 30.44
CA LYS A 319 -2.93 17.80 31.01
C LYS A 319 -1.90 18.33 30.00
N GLY A 320 -1.16 17.44 29.34
CA GLY A 320 -0.19 17.83 28.31
C GLY A 320 -0.84 18.53 27.10
N ARG A 321 -2.07 18.12 26.73
CA ARG A 321 -2.86 18.80 25.69
C ARG A 321 -3.20 20.25 26.08
N LYS A 322 -3.78 20.46 27.27
CA LYS A 322 -4.17 21.80 27.74
C LYS A 322 -2.94 22.72 27.90
N GLU A 323 -1.81 22.18 28.34
CA GLU A 323 -0.55 22.92 28.47
C GLU A 323 -0.03 23.41 27.11
N LYS A 324 0.03 22.54 26.09
CA LYS A 324 0.44 22.92 24.73
C LYS A 324 -0.49 23.98 24.11
N LEU A 325 -1.80 23.85 24.32
CA LEU A 325 -2.78 24.84 23.85
C LEU A 325 -2.60 26.18 24.56
N ARG A 326 -2.37 26.17 25.88
CA ARG A 326 -2.12 27.39 26.66
C ARG A 326 -0.83 28.08 26.25
N GLU A 327 0.25 27.31 26.03
CA GLU A 327 1.53 27.83 25.57
C GLU A 327 1.39 28.52 24.21
N THR A 328 0.74 27.86 23.26
CA THR A 328 0.49 28.42 21.93
C THR A 328 -0.45 29.61 21.96
N PHE A 329 -1.46 29.60 22.83
CA PHE A 329 -2.33 30.75 23.05
C PHE A 329 -1.56 31.96 23.57
N LEU A 330 -0.63 31.76 24.52
CA LEU A 330 0.24 32.84 25.01
C LEU A 330 1.19 33.38 23.94
N ARG A 331 1.65 32.53 23.01
CA ARG A 331 2.47 32.92 21.86
C ARG A 331 1.69 33.77 20.85
N PHE A 332 0.43 33.42 20.58
CA PHE A 332 -0.44 34.08 19.61
C PHE A 332 -1.52 34.99 20.23
N HIS A 333 -1.29 35.51 21.44
CA HIS A 333 -2.22 36.44 22.05
C HIS A 333 -2.22 37.77 21.26
N PRO A 334 -3.37 38.30 20.82
CA PRO A 334 -3.42 39.46 19.91
C PRO A 334 -2.63 40.67 20.44
N ASP A 335 -2.87 41.05 21.69
CA ASP A 335 -2.21 42.18 22.34
C ASP A 335 -0.67 42.01 22.44
N LYS A 336 -0.21 40.86 22.96
CA LYS A 336 1.24 40.59 23.11
C LYS A 336 1.94 40.44 21.77
N PHE A 337 1.26 39.86 20.78
CA PHE A 337 1.82 39.69 19.44
C PHE A 337 1.92 41.05 18.74
N GLU A 338 0.90 41.89 18.86
CA GLU A 338 0.88 43.23 18.26
C GLU A 338 1.99 44.12 18.82
N GLY A 339 2.15 44.15 20.15
CA GLY A 339 3.23 44.91 20.78
C GLY A 339 4.65 44.45 20.39
N ARG A 340 4.83 43.15 20.11
CA ARG A 340 6.16 42.55 19.85
C ARG A 340 6.56 42.51 18.39
N PHE A 341 5.65 42.12 17.50
CA PHE A 341 6.00 41.76 16.13
C PHE A 341 5.39 42.69 15.08
N MET A 342 4.22 43.30 15.32
CA MET A 342 3.51 44.05 14.27
C MET A 342 4.28 45.26 13.75
N LYS A 343 5.13 45.88 14.58
CA LYS A 343 6.03 46.97 14.15
C LYS A 343 7.01 46.52 13.05
N ARG A 344 7.37 45.23 13.04
CA ARG A 344 8.32 44.63 12.09
C ARG A 344 7.63 44.05 10.85
N VAL A 345 6.32 43.81 10.91
CA VAL A 345 5.54 43.27 9.78
C VAL A 345 5.34 44.35 8.73
N ARG A 346 5.46 43.97 7.45
CA ARG A 346 5.13 44.83 6.29
C ARG A 346 3.75 45.45 6.45
N GLU A 347 3.63 46.75 6.17
CA GLU A 347 2.39 47.49 6.40
C GLU A 347 1.20 46.89 5.63
N ASP A 348 1.44 46.48 4.38
CA ASP A 348 0.45 45.84 3.50
C ASP A 348 -0.06 44.49 4.04
N GLU A 349 0.73 43.80 4.88
CA GLU A 349 0.40 42.48 5.42
C GLU A 349 -0.07 42.53 6.88
N ARG A 350 -0.01 43.70 7.54
CA ARG A 350 -0.43 43.85 8.95
C ARG A 350 -1.88 43.44 9.18
N GLU A 351 -2.79 43.83 8.31
CA GLU A 351 -4.20 43.47 8.42
C GLU A 351 -4.41 41.96 8.30
N LYS A 352 -3.76 41.34 7.30
CA LYS A 352 -3.79 39.89 7.09
C LYS A 352 -3.22 39.13 8.29
N VAL A 353 -2.12 39.59 8.88
CA VAL A 353 -1.53 39.01 10.10
C VAL A 353 -2.48 39.15 11.29
N ARG A 354 -3.12 40.30 11.47
CA ARG A 354 -4.09 40.53 12.56
C ARG A 354 -5.30 39.59 12.43
N GLU A 355 -5.83 39.43 11.22
CA GLU A 355 -6.92 38.51 10.93
C GLU A 355 -6.53 37.06 11.27
N ALA A 356 -5.36 36.62 10.80
CA ALA A 356 -4.82 35.28 11.07
C ALA A 356 -4.65 35.00 12.57
N ILE A 357 -4.09 35.95 13.34
CA ILE A 357 -3.95 35.83 14.79
C ILE A 357 -5.32 35.75 15.45
N GLY A 358 -6.28 36.57 15.02
CA GLY A 358 -7.66 36.51 15.51
C GLY A 358 -8.32 35.16 15.27
N GLN A 359 -8.12 34.56 14.10
CA GLN A 359 -8.60 33.21 13.78
C GLN A 359 -7.94 32.14 14.66
N ILE A 360 -6.62 32.18 14.82
CA ILE A 360 -5.88 31.24 15.68
C ILE A 360 -6.34 31.36 17.14
N SER A 361 -6.49 32.58 17.67
CA SER A 361 -6.95 32.81 19.04
C SER A 361 -8.34 32.25 19.28
N ARG A 362 -9.28 32.46 18.35
CA ARG A 362 -10.63 31.86 18.40
C ARG A 362 -10.58 30.33 18.36
N ALA A 363 -9.80 29.76 17.43
CA ALA A 363 -9.63 28.31 17.32
C ALA A 363 -9.03 27.69 18.60
N LEU A 364 -8.01 28.31 19.19
CA LEU A 364 -7.39 27.87 20.44
C LEU A 364 -8.36 27.94 21.62
N ASN A 365 -9.17 29.01 21.72
CA ASN A 365 -10.21 29.12 22.75
C ASN A 365 -11.28 28.03 22.60
N SER A 366 -11.75 27.74 21.39
CA SER A 366 -12.67 26.64 21.13
C SER A 366 -12.08 25.28 21.54
N LEU A 367 -10.80 25.04 21.25
CA LEU A 367 -10.09 23.81 21.62
C LEU A 367 -9.82 23.67 23.13
N MET A 368 -9.69 24.78 23.85
CA MET A 368 -9.51 24.79 25.31
C MET A 368 -10.84 24.64 26.07
N GLY A 369 -11.93 25.21 25.55
CA GLY A 369 -13.27 25.16 26.17
C GLY A 369 -14.08 23.90 25.85
N GLY A 370 -13.82 23.24 24.71
CA GLY A 370 -14.58 22.08 24.23
C GLY A 370 -14.08 20.70 24.69
N GLY A 371 -13.44 20.56 25.86
CA GLY A 371 -12.88 19.27 26.29
C GLY A 371 -12.69 19.05 27.77
#